data_AF-A0A3C0HM16-F1
#
_entry.id   AF-A0A3C0HM16-F1
#
_cell.length_a   1.000
_cell.length_b   1.000
_cell.length_c   1.000
_cell.angle_alpha   90.00
_cell.angle_beta   90.00
_cell.angle_gamma   90.00
#
_symmetry.space_group_name_H-M   'P 1'
#
loop_
_entity.id
_entity.type
_entity.pdbx_description
1 polymer ?
#
loop_
_entity_poly.entity_id
_entity_poly.type
_entity_poly.pdbx_seq_one_letter_code
_entity_poly.pdbx_strand_id
1 'polypeptide(L)'
;MSDFLTDAWFAEIADRAASASVPEGVALTVEQVVEGDPLIRWQLRLGPDGVELDRDPSTDPDIRITTDRETATEIRAGKVSAQRAFLGGQLRIGGDIQALMANREALAALAPALGLA
;
A
#
# COMPACT_ATOMS: atom_id res chain seq x y z
N MET A 1 13.95 -12.43 4.24
CA MET A 1 12.74 -11.75 3.72
C MET A 1 11.56 -12.53 4.23
N SER A 2 10.69 -11.89 5.00
CA SER A 2 9.46 -12.54 5.47
C SER A 2 8.50 -12.83 4.31
N ASP A 3 7.71 -13.90 4.47
CA ASP A 3 6.69 -14.29 3.50
C ASP A 3 5.59 -13.22 3.43
N PHE A 4 5.11 -12.95 2.22
CA PHE A 4 4.13 -11.89 1.96
C PHE A 4 2.83 -12.10 2.78
N LEU A 5 2.32 -11.03 3.38
CA LEU A 5 1.10 -11.01 4.22
C LEU A 5 1.18 -11.81 5.53
N THR A 6 2.37 -12.24 5.95
CA THR A 6 2.58 -12.81 7.29
C THR A 6 2.74 -11.74 8.35
N ASP A 7 2.54 -12.09 9.62
CA ASP A 7 2.78 -11.17 10.75
C ASP A 7 4.22 -10.63 10.76
N ALA A 8 5.19 -11.46 10.40
CA ALA A 8 6.58 -11.05 10.29
C ALA A 8 6.76 -9.98 9.19
N TRP A 9 6.10 -10.14 8.04
CA TRP A 9 6.12 -9.14 6.98
C TRP A 9 5.50 -7.80 7.41
N PHE A 10 4.37 -7.84 8.12
CA PHE A 10 3.77 -6.62 8.67
C PHE A 10 4.65 -5.96 9.73
N ALA A 11 5.31 -6.73 10.60
CA ALA A 11 6.25 -6.22 11.58
C ALA A 11 7.45 -5.52 10.91
N GLU A 12 7.98 -6.09 9.82
CA GLU A 12 9.04 -5.44 9.05
C GLU A 12 8.58 -4.12 8.40
N ILE A 13 7.33 -4.01 7.94
CA ILE A 13 6.80 -2.74 7.42
C ILE A 13 6.66 -1.72 8.55
N ALA A 14 6.11 -2.12 9.70
CA ALA A 14 5.94 -1.22 10.85
C ALA A 14 7.29 -0.65 11.32
N ASP A 15 8.33 -1.49 11.39
CA ASP A 15 9.69 -1.08 11.75
C ASP A 15 10.26 -0.06 10.75
N ARG A 16 10.09 -0.32 9.45
CA ARG A 16 10.51 0.62 8.39
C ARG A 16 9.74 1.93 8.44
N ALA A 17 8.42 1.86 8.61
CA ALA A 17 7.51 2.99 8.67
C ALA A 17 7.89 3.97 9.81
N ALA A 18 8.31 3.45 10.96
CA ALA A 18 8.79 4.24 12.10
C ALA A 18 10.02 5.12 11.78
N SER A 19 10.76 4.81 10.72
CA SER A 19 11.92 5.58 10.26
C SER A 19 11.71 6.32 8.93
N ALA A 20 10.56 6.11 8.28
CA ALA A 20 10.25 6.72 7.00
C ALA A 20 9.78 8.17 7.19
N SER A 21 10.41 9.11 6.48
CA SER A 21 9.94 10.49 6.40
C SER A 21 8.99 10.66 5.23
N VAL A 22 7.87 11.31 5.48
CA VAL A 22 6.89 11.65 4.44
C VAL A 22 7.25 13.03 3.86
N PRO A 23 7.22 13.21 2.52
CA PRO A 23 7.44 14.51 1.91
C PRO A 23 6.46 15.58 2.41
N GLU A 24 6.92 16.83 2.51
CA GLU A 24 6.09 17.94 2.97
C GLU A 24 4.84 18.11 2.09
N GLY A 25 3.69 18.37 2.73
CA GLY A 25 2.41 18.53 2.05
C GLY A 25 1.70 17.23 1.68
N VAL A 26 2.31 16.06 1.94
CA VAL A 26 1.64 14.76 1.76
C VAL A 26 0.91 14.39 3.04
N ALA A 27 -0.42 14.33 2.94
CA ALA A 27 -1.30 13.76 3.94
C ALA A 27 -2.30 12.85 3.22
N LEU A 28 -2.19 11.55 3.44
CA LEU A 28 -2.94 10.56 2.66
C LEU A 28 -3.08 9.24 3.42
N THR A 29 -4.26 8.64 3.36
CA THR A 29 -4.50 7.28 3.85
C THR A 29 -4.70 6.33 2.68
N VAL A 30 -3.80 5.36 2.55
CA VAL A 30 -3.86 4.33 1.50
C VAL A 30 -4.23 3.01 2.14
N GLU A 31 -5.40 2.48 1.78
CA GLU A 31 -5.82 1.13 2.15
C GLU A 31 -5.47 0.14 1.05
N GLN A 32 -4.89 -0.98 1.46
CA GLN A 32 -4.64 -2.13 0.62
C GLN A 32 -5.58 -3.25 1.03
N VAL A 33 -6.28 -3.82 0.05
CA VAL A 33 -7.19 -4.95 0.24
C VAL A 33 -6.75 -6.07 -0.68
N VAL A 34 -6.35 -7.19 -0.07
CA VAL A 34 -6.06 -8.44 -0.77
C VAL A 34 -7.23 -9.38 -0.57
N GLU A 35 -8.01 -9.54 -1.65
CA GLU A 35 -9.19 -10.41 -1.70
C GLU A 35 -8.78 -11.88 -1.67
N GLY A 36 -9.69 -12.72 -1.15
CA GLY A 36 -9.49 -14.16 -0.97
C GLY A 36 -9.99 -14.63 0.39
N ASP A 37 -9.59 -15.83 0.77
CA ASP A 37 -9.84 -16.40 2.10
C ASP A 37 -8.49 -16.82 2.73
N PRO A 38 -8.01 -16.10 3.77
CA PRO A 38 -8.64 -14.94 4.38
C PRO A 38 -8.49 -13.67 3.53
N LEU A 39 -9.49 -12.80 3.64
CA LEU A 39 -9.43 -11.41 3.21
C LEU A 39 -8.45 -10.66 4.13
N ILE A 40 -7.46 -9.98 3.55
CA ILE A 40 -6.47 -9.22 4.30
C ILE A 40 -6.57 -7.75 3.91
N ARG A 41 -6.68 -6.87 4.90
CA ARG A 41 -6.74 -5.41 4.72
C ARG A 41 -5.78 -4.71 5.68
N TRP A 42 -5.17 -3.63 5.23
CA TRP A 42 -4.36 -2.76 6.07
C TRP A 42 -4.31 -1.35 5.49
N GLN A 43 -4.04 -0.35 6.33
CA GLN A 43 -3.87 1.04 5.95
C GLN A 43 -2.46 1.52 6.22
N LEU A 44 -1.96 2.35 5.32
CA LEU A 44 -0.80 3.20 5.52
C LEU A 44 -1.28 4.64 5.62
N ARG A 45 -1.10 5.25 6.78
CA ARG A 45 -1.35 6.67 7.00
C ARG A 45 -0.03 7.42 6.79
N LEU A 46 -0.03 8.33 5.82
CA LEU A 46 1.10 9.18 5.50
C LEU A 46 0.76 10.59 5.96
N GLY A 47 1.64 11.20 6.74
CA GLY A 47 1.43 12.55 7.24
C GLY A 47 2.71 13.19 7.77
N PRO A 48 2.62 14.40 8.36
CA PRO A 48 3.77 15.12 8.88
C PRO A 48 4.51 14.36 10.00
N ASP A 49 3.81 13.47 10.70
CA ASP A 49 4.36 12.65 11.78
C ASP A 49 5.04 11.36 11.27
N GLY A 50 5.06 11.13 9.94
CA GLY A 50 5.68 9.97 9.31
C GLY A 50 4.66 9.01 8.69
N VAL A 51 5.04 7.73 8.62
CA VAL A 51 4.18 6.66 8.10
C VAL A 51 3.73 5.76 9.24
N GLU A 52 2.43 5.50 9.34
CA GLU A 52 1.85 4.57 10.30
C GLU A 52 1.15 3.41 9.58
N LEU A 53 1.40 2.19 10.03
CA LEU A 53 0.75 0.98 9.55
C LEU A 53 -0.38 0.58 10.51
N ASP A 54 -1.59 0.44 9.98
CA ASP A 54 -2.76 -0.04 10.71
C ASP A 54 -3.30 -1.34 10.09
N ARG A 55 -3.37 -2.40 10.88
CA ARG A 55 -3.82 -3.73 10.43
C ARG A 55 -5.30 -4.00 10.70
N ASP A 56 -5.98 -3.12 11.45
CA ASP A 56 -7.43 -3.18 11.62
C ASP A 56 -8.05 -1.80 11.38
N PRO A 57 -8.05 -1.35 10.12
CA PRO A 57 -8.50 -0.01 9.81
C PRO A 57 -9.98 0.19 10.12
N SER A 58 -10.26 1.28 10.85
CA SER A 58 -11.61 1.75 11.18
C SER A 58 -12.01 3.06 10.49
N THR A 59 -11.04 3.72 9.85
CA THR A 59 -11.22 4.99 9.14
C THR A 59 -11.42 4.77 7.64
N ASP A 60 -12.20 5.63 6.99
CA ASP A 60 -12.31 5.63 5.54
C ASP A 60 -10.98 6.10 4.92
N PRO A 61 -10.41 5.33 3.98
CA PRO A 61 -9.18 5.72 3.31
C PRO A 61 -9.44 6.73 2.20
N ASP A 62 -8.47 7.60 1.94
CA ASP A 62 -8.49 8.47 0.76
C ASP A 62 -8.38 7.64 -0.52
N ILE A 63 -7.57 6.58 -0.50
CA ILE A 63 -7.35 5.68 -1.63
C ILE A 63 -7.49 4.24 -1.15
N ARG A 64 -8.27 3.45 -1.88
CA ARG A 64 -8.36 2.00 -1.69
C ARG A 64 -7.82 1.28 -2.92
N ILE A 65 -6.81 0.46 -2.74
CA ILE A 65 -6.28 -0.44 -3.76
C ILE A 65 -6.77 -1.85 -3.42
N THR A 66 -7.39 -2.53 -4.38
CA THR A 66 -7.94 -3.86 -4.21
C THR A 66 -7.41 -4.80 -5.29
N THR A 67 -6.95 -5.98 -4.89
CA THR A 67 -6.39 -7.00 -5.78
C THR A 67 -6.66 -8.38 -5.19
N ASP A 68 -6.65 -9.42 -6.01
CA ASP A 68 -6.54 -10.80 -5.50
C ASP A 68 -5.11 -11.11 -5.03
N ARG A 69 -4.96 -12.20 -4.26
CA ARG A 69 -3.69 -12.64 -3.70
C ARG A 69 -2.64 -13.04 -4.75
N GLU A 70 -3.05 -13.65 -5.85
CA GLU A 70 -2.14 -14.08 -6.92
C GLU A 70 -1.53 -12.85 -7.58
N THR A 71 -2.36 -11.93 -8.06
CA THR A 71 -1.97 -10.66 -8.66
C THR A 71 -1.10 -9.83 -7.69
N ALA A 72 -1.45 -9.75 -6.41
CA ALA A 72 -0.65 -9.04 -5.41
C ALA A 72 0.77 -9.64 -5.27
N THR A 73 0.86 -10.97 -5.30
CA THR A 73 2.13 -11.71 -5.21
C THR A 73 2.97 -11.50 -6.47
N GLU A 74 2.35 -11.51 -7.66
CA GLU A 74 3.04 -11.27 -8.92
C GLU A 74 3.55 -9.83 -9.04
N ILE A 75 2.77 -8.85 -8.57
CA ILE A 75 3.18 -7.44 -8.50
C ILE A 75 4.39 -7.29 -7.59
N ARG A 76 4.33 -7.84 -6.38
CA ARG A 76 5.45 -7.81 -5.43
C ARG A 76 6.69 -8.52 -5.97
N ALA A 77 6.52 -9.59 -6.74
CA ALA A 77 7.63 -10.30 -7.37
C ALA A 77 8.19 -9.57 -8.60
N GLY A 78 7.63 -8.42 -9.00
CA GLY A 78 8.01 -7.67 -10.20
C GLY A 78 7.65 -8.37 -11.52
N LYS A 79 6.84 -9.43 -11.46
CA LYS A 79 6.43 -10.21 -12.65
C LYS A 79 5.36 -9.49 -13.47
N VAL A 80 4.47 -8.77 -12.78
CA VAL A 80 3.42 -7.95 -13.38
C VAL A 80 3.52 -6.54 -12.81
N SER A 81 3.42 -5.51 -13.64
CA SER A 81 3.36 -4.14 -13.12
C SER A 81 1.96 -3.82 -12.59
N ALA A 82 1.87 -3.06 -11.49
CA ALA A 82 0.59 -2.62 -10.93
C ALA A 82 -0.27 -1.86 -11.96
N GLN A 83 0.36 -1.06 -12.82
CA GLN A 83 -0.35 -0.38 -13.92
C GLN A 83 -0.98 -1.36 -14.92
N ARG A 84 -0.28 -2.46 -15.25
CA ARG A 84 -0.82 -3.47 -16.16
C ARG A 84 -1.98 -4.22 -15.51
N ALA A 85 -1.85 -4.60 -14.24
CA ALA A 85 -2.93 -5.22 -13.48
C ALA A 85 -4.15 -4.31 -13.36
N PHE A 86 -3.94 -2.99 -13.21
CA PHE A 86 -5.03 -2.01 -13.20
C PHE A 86 -5.76 -1.93 -14.55
N LEU A 87 -5.02 -1.77 -15.64
CA LEU A 87 -5.58 -1.72 -16.99
C LEU A 87 -6.29 -3.03 -17.38
N GLY A 88 -5.83 -4.17 -16.85
CA GLY A 88 -6.45 -5.48 -17.03
C GLY A 88 -7.64 -5.76 -16.09
N GLY A 89 -7.92 -4.87 -15.13
CA GLY A 89 -9.03 -5.00 -14.17
C GLY A 89 -8.76 -5.92 -12.97
N GLN A 90 -7.55 -6.46 -12.84
CA GLN A 90 -7.14 -7.32 -11.71
C GLN A 90 -6.76 -6.51 -10.47
N LEU A 91 -6.31 -5.27 -10.68
CA LEU A 91 -6.15 -4.28 -9.63
C LEU A 91 -7.23 -3.21 -9.80
N ARG A 92 -7.91 -2.87 -8.71
CA ARG A 92 -8.92 -1.81 -8.67
C ARG A 92 -8.44 -0.70 -7.75
N ILE A 93 -8.70 0.54 -8.14
CA ILE A 93 -8.38 1.73 -7.34
C ILE A 93 -9.69 2.48 -7.13
N GLY A 94 -10.05 2.71 -5.87
CA GLY A 94 -11.19 3.52 -5.46
C GLY A 94 -10.75 4.67 -4.55
N GLY A 95 -11.70 5.56 -4.23
CA GLY A 95 -11.45 6.78 -3.46
C GLY A 95 -11.05 7.96 -4.36
N ASP A 96 -10.21 8.85 -3.86
CA ASP A 96 -9.73 10.03 -4.58
C ASP A 96 -8.54 9.70 -5.49
N ILE A 97 -8.86 9.38 -6.74
CA ILE A 97 -7.87 9.12 -7.78
C ILE A 97 -7.04 10.38 -8.10
N GLN A 98 -7.59 11.59 -7.93
CA GLN A 98 -6.83 12.82 -8.15
C GLN A 98 -5.75 12.96 -7.08
N ALA A 99 -6.07 12.66 -5.82
CA ALA A 99 -5.09 12.62 -4.73
C ALA A 99 -4.00 11.57 -5.00
N LEU A 100 -4.34 10.38 -5.50
CA LEU A 100 -3.34 9.37 -5.90
C LEU A 100 -2.39 9.91 -6.97
N MET A 101 -2.94 10.53 -8.01
CA MET A 101 -2.14 11.05 -9.13
C MET A 101 -1.27 12.24 -8.71
N ALA A 102 -1.78 13.12 -7.86
CA ALA A 102 -1.04 14.26 -7.30
C ALA A 102 0.12 13.80 -6.40
N ASN A 103 -0.04 12.70 -5.66
CA ASN A 103 0.96 12.17 -4.73
C ASN A 103 1.82 11.03 -5.31
N ARG A 104 1.65 10.70 -6.60
CA ARG A 104 2.33 9.62 -7.32
C ARG A 104 3.83 9.52 -7.01
N GLU A 105 4.53 10.64 -7.12
CA GLU A 105 5.99 10.68 -7.01
C GLU A 105 6.45 10.48 -5.57
N ALA A 106 5.73 11.07 -4.61
CA ALA A 106 5.96 10.84 -3.19
C ALA A 106 5.73 9.37 -2.79
N LEU A 107 4.64 8.77 -3.26
CA LEU A 107 4.33 7.36 -3.01
C LEU A 107 5.37 6.42 -3.64
N ALA A 108 5.81 6.72 -4.86
CA ALA A 108 6.86 5.95 -5.53
C ALA A 108 8.21 6.04 -4.80
N ALA A 109 8.54 7.19 -4.21
CA ALA A 109 9.74 7.37 -3.41
C ALA A 109 9.69 6.63 -2.06
N LEU A 110 8.50 6.51 -1.47
CA LEU A 110 8.29 5.84 -0.18
C LEU A 110 8.22 4.31 -0.30
N ALA A 111 7.74 3.78 -1.43
CA ALA A 111 7.55 2.33 -1.59
C ALA A 111 8.82 1.50 -1.32
N PRO A 112 10.03 1.86 -1.80
CA PRO A 112 11.26 1.15 -1.46
C PRO A 112 11.61 1.23 0.02
N ALA A 113 11.41 2.40 0.66
CA ALA A 113 11.71 2.60 2.08
C ALA A 113 10.84 1.71 2.98
N LEU A 114 9.61 1.43 2.56
CA LEU A 114 8.67 0.57 3.28
C LEU A 114 8.83 -0.93 2.92
N GLY A 115 9.69 -1.27 1.95
CA GLY A 115 9.85 -2.65 1.46
C GLY A 115 8.64 -3.14 0.65
N LEU A 116 7.97 -2.21 -0.03
CA LEU A 116 6.79 -2.45 -0.88
C LEU A 116 7.11 -2.46 -2.39
N ALA A 117 8.36 -2.13 -2.77
CA ALA A 117 8.86 -2.12 -4.14
C ALA A 117 9.63 -3.39 -4.51
#